data_AF-A0AAV2VJD5-F1
#
_entry.id   AF-A0AAV2VJD5-F1
#
_cell.length_a   1.000
_cell.length_b   1.000
_cell.length_c   1.000
_cell.angle_alpha   90.00
_cell.angle_beta   90.00
_cell.angle_gamma   90.00
#
_symmetry.space_group_name_H-M   'P 1'
#
loop_
_entity.id
_entity.type
_entity.pdbx_description
1 polymer ?
#
loop_
_entity_poly.entity_id
_entity_poly.type
_entity_poly.pdbx_seq_one_letter_code
_entity_poly.pdbx_strand_id
1 'polypeptide(L)' 'MNGNSFNLIVHGLPDEVYSEFKRALRKGYWRNGMLLTAKQKEAAQRAILVRETQTTAALQ' A
#
# COMPACT_ATOMS: atom_id res chain seq x y z
N MET A 1 -17.23 -6.40 -2.32
CA MET A 1 -16.51 -5.91 -1.12
C MET A 1 -16.45 -4.39 -1.23
N ASN A 2 -17.14 -3.68 -0.35
CA ASN A 2 -17.27 -2.21 -0.39
C ASN A 2 -15.90 -1.54 -0.20
N GLY A 3 -15.62 -0.48 -0.98
CA GLY A 3 -14.35 0.28 -0.91
C GLY A 3 -13.98 0.78 0.50
N ASN A 4 -14.96 0.93 1.40
CA ASN A 4 -14.74 1.29 2.79
C ASN A 4 -13.89 0.30 3.58
N SER A 5 -14.01 -1.02 3.35
CA SER A 5 -13.26 -2.00 4.13
C SER A 5 -11.77 -2.00 3.76
N PHE A 6 -11.45 -1.79 2.48
CA PHE A 6 -10.05 -1.72 2.03
C PHE A 6 -9.33 -0.51 2.62
N ASN A 7 -9.97 0.66 2.59
CA ASN A 7 -9.36 1.88 3.11
C ASN A 7 -9.06 1.76 4.60
N LEU A 8 -10.02 1.29 5.39
CA LEU A 8 -9.84 1.07 6.83
C LEU A 8 -8.66 0.12 7.13
N ILE A 9 -8.53 -0.97 6.37
CA ILE A 9 -7.40 -1.88 6.52
C ILE A 9 -6.08 -1.16 6.22
N VAL A 10 -6.00 -0.43 5.11
CA VAL A 10 -4.79 0.29 4.70
C VAL A 10 -4.37 1.33 5.74
N HIS A 11 -5.32 2.03 6.35
CA HIS A 11 -5.03 2.98 7.43
C HIS A 11 -4.52 2.30 8.70
N GLY A 12 -4.99 1.10 9.01
CA GLY A 12 -4.53 0.31 10.17
C GLY A 12 -3.21 -0.42 9.94
N LEU A 13 -2.58 -0.32 8.76
CA LEU A 13 -1.34 -1.03 8.49
C LEU A 13 -0.14 -0.43 9.25
N PRO A 14 0.71 -1.27 9.86
CA PRO A 14 1.98 -0.82 10.40
C PRO A 14 2.86 -0.11 9.34
N ASP A 15 3.66 0.84 9.78
CA ASP A 15 4.55 1.64 8.92
C ASP A 15 5.54 0.77 8.14
N GLU A 16 5.97 -0.34 8.74
CA GLU A 16 6.86 -1.31 8.13
C GLU A 16 6.19 -1.98 6.93
N VAL A 17 4.93 -2.39 7.07
CA VAL A 17 4.15 -3.03 5.99
C VAL A 17 3.94 -2.04 4.83
N TYR A 18 3.62 -0.79 5.17
CA TYR A 18 3.48 0.28 4.18
C TYR A 18 4.80 0.60 3.47
N SER A 19 5.90 0.67 4.21
CA SER A 19 7.25 0.87 3.66
C SER A 19 7.65 -0.28 2.73
N GLU A 20 7.24 -1.51 3.06
CA GLU A 20 7.46 -2.68 2.23
C GLU A 20 6.70 -2.61 0.90
N PHE A 21 5.49 -2.04 0.86
CA PHE A 21 4.79 -1.79 -0.41
C PHE A 21 5.58 -0.86 -1.32
N LYS A 22 6.08 0.28 -0.80
CA LYS A 22 6.90 1.21 -1.58
C LYS A 22 8.18 0.54 -2.08
N ARG A 23 8.86 -0.21 -1.21
CA ARG A 23 10.08 -0.95 -1.56
C ARG A 23 9.80 -1.97 -2.66
N ALA A 24 8.79 -2.80 -2.50
CA ALA A 24 8.47 -3.87 -3.43
C ALA A 24 8.07 -3.33 -4.81
N LEU A 25 7.31 -2.23 -4.87
CA LEU A 25 6.98 -1.57 -6.13
C LEU A 25 8.21 -1.03 -6.87
N ARG A 26 9.16 -0.45 -6.13
CA ARG A 26 10.42 0.05 -6.71
C ARG A 26 11.35 -1.07 -7.20
N LYS A 27 11.36 -2.21 -6.49
CA LYS A 27 12.29 -3.31 -6.76
C LYS A 27 11.73 -4.41 -7.68
N GLY A 28 10.41 -4.53 -7.75
CA GLY A 28 9.71 -5.60 -8.49
C GLY A 28 9.58 -6.92 -7.72
N TYR A 29 9.98 -6.97 -6.45
CA TYR A 29 9.92 -8.17 -5.60
C TYR A 29 9.79 -7.84 -4.11
N TRP A 30 9.24 -8.78 -3.35
CA TRP A 30 9.05 -8.73 -1.90
C TRP A 30 10.35 -8.94 -1.12
N ARG A 31 10.35 -8.79 0.21
CA ARG A 31 11.60 -8.95 1.01
C ARG A 31 12.16 -10.36 0.99
N ASN A 32 11.28 -11.35 0.86
CA ASN A 32 11.62 -12.75 0.73
C ASN A 32 12.08 -13.15 -0.68
N GLY A 33 12.27 -12.20 -1.61
CA GLY A 33 12.70 -12.48 -2.99
C GLY A 33 11.58 -12.92 -3.93
N MET A 34 10.34 -13.06 -3.45
CA MET A 34 9.22 -13.42 -4.32
C MET A 34 8.87 -12.26 -5.26
N LEU A 35 8.71 -12.56 -6.55
CA LEU A 35 8.34 -11.57 -7.56
C LEU A 35 6.97 -10.95 -7.26
N LEU A 36 6.87 -9.65 -7.55
CA LEU A 36 5.63 -8.91 -7.39
C LEU A 36 4.71 -9.18 -8.59
N THR A 37 3.60 -9.87 -8.34
CA THR A 37 2.60 -10.11 -9.40
C THR A 37 1.87 -8.83 -9.80
N ALA A 38 1.25 -8.80 -10.99
CA ALA A 38 0.49 -7.64 -11.47
C ALA A 38 -0.64 -7.24 -10.50
N LYS A 39 -1.39 -8.22 -9.96
CA LYS A 39 -2.46 -7.97 -8.99
C LYS A 39 -1.93 -7.39 -7.67
N GLN A 40 -0.78 -7.89 -7.21
CA GLN A 40 -0.13 -7.36 -6.01
C GLN A 40 0.42 -5.95 -6.23
N LYS A 41 0.97 -5.68 -7.41
CA LYS A 41 1.40 -4.34 -7.82
C LYS A 41 0.25 -3.34 -7.75
N GLU A 42 -0.89 -3.67 -8.35
CA GLU A 42 -2.08 -2.83 -8.34
C GLU A 42 -2.63 -2.61 -6.91
N ALA A 43 -2.64 -3.66 -6.09
CA ALA A 43 -3.06 -3.56 -4.69
C ALA A 43 -2.13 -2.65 -3.87
N ALA A 44 -0.82 -2.80 -4.03
CA ALA A 44 0.18 -1.97 -3.36
C ALA A 44 0.09 -0.49 -3.80
N GLN A 45 -0.12 -0.23 -5.09
CA GLN A 45 -0.32 1.12 -5.61
C GLN A 45 -1.58 1.78 -5.02
N ARG A 46 -2.70 1.06 -4.96
CA ARG A 46 -3.93 1.56 -4.33
C ARG A 46 -3.76 1.81 -2.84
N ALA A 47 -3.09 0.91 -2.12
CA ALA A 47 -2.81 1.10 -0.70
C ALA A 47 -1.95 2.36 -0.45
N ILE A 48 -0.97 2.63 -1.32
CA ILE A 48 -0.16 3.86 -1.22
C ILE A 48 -1.01 5.10 -1.43
N LEU A 49 -1.81 5.13 -2.50
CA LEU A 49 -2.69 6.26 -2.81
C LEU A 49 -3.65 6.58 -1.65
N VAL A 50 -4.31 5.56 -1.10
CA VAL A 50 -5.25 5.73 0.03
C VAL A 50 -4.56 6.35 1.24
N ARG A 51 -3.33 5.91 1.56
CA ARG A 51 -2.62 6.41 2.74
C ARG A 51 -2.04 7.82 2.55
N GLU A 52 -1.58 8.15 1.35
CA GLU A 52 -1.01 9.46 1.04
C GLU A 52 -2.08 10.54 0.89
N THR A 53 -3.24 10.22 0.32
CA THR A 53 -4.36 11.17 0.18
C THR A 53 -4.94 11.64 1.52
N GLN A 54 -4.90 10.80 2.57
CA GLN A 54 -5.30 11.23 3.91
C GLN A 54 -4.25 12.10 4.60
N THR A 55 -2.95 11.86 4.35
CA THR A 55 -1.88 12.69 4.93
C THR A 55 -2.03 14.14 4.46
N THR A 56 -2.41 14.34 3.20
CA THR A 56 -2.71 15.68 2.66
C THR A 56 -3.95 16.30 3.31
N ALA A 57 -5.01 15.53 3.57
CA ALA A 57 -6.24 16.03 4.17
C ALA A 57 -6.11 16.35 5.67
N ALA A 58 -5.22 15.69 6.41
CA ALA A 58 -4.98 15.93 7.84
C ALA A 58 -4.02 17.11 8.11
N LEU A 59 -3.39 17.66 7.07
CA LEU A 59 -2.47 18.80 7.13
C LEU A 59 -3.10 20.11 6.61
N GLN A 60 -4.39 20.10 6.27
CA GLN A 60 -5.20 21.28 5.93
C GLN A 60 -6.09 21.68 7.11
#